data_AF-A0A2J4QIX9-F1
#
_entry.id   AF-A0A2J4QIX9-F1
#
_cell.length_a   1.000
_cell.length_b   1.000
_cell.length_c   1.000
_cell.angle_alpha   90.00
_cell.angle_beta   90.00
_cell.angle_gamma   90.00
#
_symmetry.space_group_name_H-M   'P 1'
#
loop_
_entity.id
_entity.type
_entity.pdbx_description
1 polymer ?
#
loop_
_entity_poly.entity_id
_entity_poly.type
_entity_poly.pdbx_seq_one_letter_code
_entity_poly.pdbx_strand_id
1 'polypeptide(L)'
;MAGADLLLAGVLFLFAAVVAVPLAARLGIGAVLGYLLAGIAIGPWGLGFISDVDEILHFSELGVVFLMFIIGLELNPSKLWRLRSSIFGVGAAQVAFSALILGGLLMLSDFSWRAAVVGGIGLAMSSTAMALQLMREKGMSRSESGQLG
;
A
#
# COMPACT_ATOMS: atom_id res chain seq x y z
N MET A 1 8.78 29.61 10.34
CA MET A 1 7.33 29.38 10.23
C MET A 1 7.06 28.03 9.57
N ALA A 2 7.72 27.66 8.47
CA ALA A 2 7.62 26.32 7.85
C ALA A 2 7.78 25.10 8.79
N GLY A 3 8.69 25.16 9.77
CA GLY A 3 8.90 24.04 10.71
C GLY A 3 7.75 23.80 11.70
N ALA A 4 6.95 24.82 12.01
CA ALA A 4 5.80 24.66 12.90
C ALA A 4 4.62 24.00 12.18
N ASP A 5 4.44 24.33 10.89
CA ASP A 5 3.38 23.78 10.04
C ASP A 5 3.61 22.28 9.76
N LEU A 6 4.87 21.87 9.53
CA LEU A 6 5.21 20.45 9.36
C LEU A 6 4.95 19.62 10.62
N LEU A 7 5.30 20.13 11.80
CA LEU A 7 5.05 19.45 13.07
C LEU A 7 3.55 19.33 13.34
N LEU A 8 2.79 20.38 13.06
CA LEU A 8 1.34 20.38 13.20
C LEU A 8 0.68 19.39 12.24
N ALA A 9 1.11 19.36 10.98
CA ALA A 9 0.65 18.37 9.99
C ALA A 9 0.97 16.94 10.43
N GLY A 10 2.20 16.70 10.92
CA GLY A 10 2.61 15.40 11.46
C GLY A 10 1.74 14.95 12.64
N VAL A 11 1.45 15.85 13.59
CA VAL A 11 0.55 15.57 14.72
C VAL A 11 -0.86 15.27 14.24
N LEU A 12 -1.39 16.02 13.27
CA LEU A 12 -2.72 15.76 12.70
C LEU A 12 -2.79 14.40 12.00
N PHE A 13 -1.78 14.03 11.20
CA PHE A 13 -1.69 12.72 10.56
C PHE A 13 -1.65 11.59 11.59
N LEU A 14 -0.80 11.73 12.62
CA LEU A 14 -0.69 10.74 13.69
C LEU A 14 -2.00 10.63 14.48
N PHE A 15 -2.62 11.75 14.82
CA PHE A 15 -3.90 11.77 15.53
C PHE A 15 -5.00 11.10 14.70
N ALA A 16 -5.13 11.45 13.42
CA ALA A 16 -6.12 10.85 12.54
C ALA A 16 -5.90 9.34 12.39
N ALA A 17 -4.66 8.90 12.22
CA ALA A 17 -4.34 7.48 12.16
C ALA A 17 -4.66 6.75 13.47
N VAL A 18 -4.29 7.31 14.62
CA VAL A 18 -4.55 6.74 15.97
C VAL A 18 -6.04 6.60 16.26
N VAL A 19 -6.89 7.49 15.71
CA VAL A 19 -8.34 7.40 15.88
C VAL A 19 -8.98 6.48 14.83
N ALA A 20 -8.65 6.66 13.56
CA ALA A 20 -9.30 5.98 12.46
C ALA A 20 -8.95 4.49 12.38
N VAL A 21 -7.70 4.11 12.64
CA VAL A 21 -7.25 2.72 12.50
C VAL A 21 -7.91 1.79 13.53
N PRO A 22 -7.94 2.12 14.84
CA PRO A 22 -8.67 1.30 15.81
C PRO A 22 -10.18 1.25 15.55
N LEU A 23 -10.76 2.35 15.06
CA LEU A 23 -12.17 2.39 14.69
C LEU A 23 -12.46 1.46 13.52
N ALA A 24 -11.65 1.53 12.45
CA ALA A 24 -11.76 0.65 11.29
C ALA A 24 -11.58 -0.82 11.69
N ALA A 25 -10.59 -1.11 12.54
CA ALA A 25 -10.36 -2.45 13.07
C ALA A 25 -11.58 -2.99 13.87
N ARG A 26 -12.22 -2.14 14.69
CA ARG A 26 -13.46 -2.51 15.41
C ARG A 26 -14.64 -2.76 14.48
N LEU A 27 -14.69 -2.08 13.33
CA LEU A 27 -15.70 -2.29 12.30
C LEU A 27 -15.38 -3.48 11.38
N GLY A 28 -14.23 -4.15 11.56
CA GLY A 28 -13.79 -5.25 10.70
C GLY A 28 -13.23 -4.82 9.34
N ILE A 29 -12.98 -3.53 9.16
CA ILE A 29 -12.46 -2.89 7.96
C ILE A 29 -10.94 -2.77 8.19
N GLY A 30 -10.13 -3.67 7.61
CA GLY A 30 -8.70 -3.82 7.97
C GLY A 30 -7.89 -2.52 8.02
N ALA A 31 -6.76 -2.51 8.74
CA ALA A 31 -6.05 -1.28 9.13
C ALA A 31 -5.68 -0.36 7.95
N VAL A 32 -5.33 -0.93 6.80
CA VAL A 32 -4.99 -0.19 5.56
C VAL A 32 -6.12 0.74 5.13
N LEU A 33 -7.35 0.25 5.13
CA LEU A 33 -8.52 1.06 4.79
C LEU A 33 -8.75 2.14 5.84
N GLY A 34 -8.44 1.87 7.11
CA GLY A 34 -8.43 2.88 8.17
C GLY A 34 -7.47 4.04 7.89
N TYR A 35 -6.24 3.75 7.46
CA TYR A 35 -5.27 4.79 7.06
C TYR A 35 -5.75 5.60 5.85
N LEU A 36 -6.35 4.93 4.85
CA LEU A 36 -6.89 5.59 3.66
C LEU A 36 -8.05 6.54 4.02
N LEU A 37 -8.99 6.08 4.84
CA LEU A 37 -10.11 6.89 5.32
C LEU A 37 -9.63 8.07 6.15
N ALA A 38 -8.61 7.88 7.00
CA ALA A 38 -7.99 8.97 7.76
C ALA A 38 -7.46 10.04 6.81
N GLY A 39 -6.69 9.66 5.79
CA GLY A 39 -6.11 10.57 4.80
C GLY A 39 -7.17 11.32 3.99
N ILE A 40 -8.23 10.64 3.56
CA ILE A 40 -9.36 11.28 2.87
C ILE A 40 -10.05 12.28 3.80
N ALA A 41 -10.24 11.93 5.07
CA ALA A 41 -10.93 12.77 6.04
C ALA A 41 -10.15 14.04 6.42
N ILE A 42 -8.83 13.98 6.54
CA ILE A 42 -8.01 15.17 6.90
C ILE A 42 -7.50 15.95 5.69
N GLY A 43 -7.48 15.32 4.51
CA GLY A 43 -7.04 15.94 3.27
C GLY A 43 -8.03 16.97 2.72
N PRO A 44 -7.72 17.53 1.53
CA PRO A 44 -8.52 18.61 0.92
C PRO A 44 -9.98 18.24 0.64
N TRP A 45 -10.23 16.95 0.40
CA TRP A 45 -11.55 16.42 0.09
C TRP A 45 -12.43 16.12 1.32
N GLY A 46 -11.85 16.20 2.52
CA GLY A 46 -12.54 15.99 3.79
C GLY A 46 -12.69 17.29 4.57
N LEU A 47 -12.00 17.37 5.71
CA LEU A 47 -11.99 18.51 6.62
C LEU A 47 -11.08 19.65 6.15
N GLY A 48 -10.21 19.40 5.17
CA GLY A 48 -9.35 20.42 4.57
C GLY A 48 -8.24 20.94 5.50
N PHE A 49 -7.95 20.23 6.60
CA PHE A 49 -6.86 20.60 7.52
C PHE A 49 -5.48 20.57 6.87
N ILE A 50 -5.37 19.83 5.76
CA ILE A 50 -4.14 19.62 5.03
C ILE A 50 -4.40 19.98 3.57
N SER A 51 -3.74 21.04 3.10
CA SER A 51 -3.94 21.60 1.76
C SER A 51 -2.72 21.42 0.85
N ASP A 52 -1.50 21.44 1.41
CA ASP A 52 -0.25 21.27 0.67
C ASP A 52 0.08 19.79 0.42
N VAL A 53 -0.61 19.21 -0.55
CA VAL A 53 -0.42 17.80 -0.95
C VAL A 53 1.01 17.56 -1.46
N ASP A 54 1.60 18.51 -2.18
CA ASP A 54 2.93 18.37 -2.78
C ASP A 54 4.05 18.25 -1.73
N GLU A 55 3.97 19.01 -0.64
CA GLU A 55 4.95 18.94 0.46
C GLU A 55 4.84 17.58 1.19
N ILE A 56 3.63 17.09 1.36
CA ILE A 56 3.37 15.80 2.00
C ILE A 56 3.80 14.64 1.13
N LEU A 57 3.65 14.74 -0.20
CA LEU A 57 4.14 13.72 -1.13
C LEU A 57 5.66 13.54 -0.99
N HIS A 58 6.43 14.64 -0.99
CA HIS A 58 7.88 14.58 -0.79
C HIS A 58 8.27 13.98 0.57
N PHE A 59 7.54 14.31 1.64
CA PHE A 59 7.79 13.70 2.95
C PHE A 59 7.43 12.20 2.97
N SER A 60 6.34 11.82 2.30
CA SER A 60 5.88 10.43 2.22
C SER A 60 6.83 9.55 1.43
N GLU A 61 7.51 10.09 0.41
CA GLU A 61 8.57 9.39 -0.33
C GLU A 61 9.68 8.90 0.60
N LEU A 62 10.12 9.75 1.56
CA LEU A 62 11.10 9.33 2.57
C LEU A 62 10.56 8.18 3.44
N GLY A 63 9.29 8.25 3.86
CA GLY A 63 8.63 7.18 4.61
C GLY A 63 8.61 5.85 3.84
N VAL A 64 8.28 5.89 2.54
CA VAL A 64 8.30 4.70 1.68
C VAL A 64 9.71 4.16 1.49
N VAL A 65 10.72 5.03 1.32
CA VAL A 65 12.13 4.61 1.23
C VAL A 65 12.57 3.89 2.51
N PHE A 66 12.26 4.44 3.69
CA PHE A 66 12.59 3.78 4.95
C PHE A 66 11.86 2.45 5.14
N LEU A 67 10.59 2.37 4.75
CA LEU A 67 9.82 1.12 4.80
C LEU A 67 10.42 0.06 3.87
N MET A 68 10.74 0.42 2.62
CA MET A 68 11.38 -0.48 1.66
C MET A 68 12.79 -0.89 2.11
N PHE A 69 13.51 -0.01 2.78
CA PHE A 69 14.80 -0.32 3.39
C PHE A 69 14.68 -1.34 4.52
N ILE A 70 13.73 -1.15 5.45
CA ILE A 70 13.46 -2.10 6.55
C ILE A 70 13.04 -3.46 5.98
N ILE A 71 12.12 -3.48 5.00
CA ILE A 71 11.73 -4.71 4.31
C ILE A 71 12.96 -5.37 3.69
N GLY A 72 13.84 -4.59 3.06
CA GLY A 72 15.12 -5.09 2.53
C GLY A 72 16.03 -5.73 3.58
N LEU A 73 16.08 -5.18 4.80
CA LEU A 73 16.87 -5.72 5.91
C LEU A 73 16.26 -6.99 6.55
N GLU A 74 14.92 -7.10 6.55
CA GLU A 74 14.22 -8.29 7.06
C GLU A 74 14.26 -9.47 6.08
N LEU A 75 14.51 -9.21 4.79
CA LEU A 75 14.58 -10.24 3.77
C LEU A 75 15.85 -11.09 3.88
N ASN A 76 15.68 -12.39 4.06
CA ASN A 76 16.78 -13.35 4.02
C ASN A 76 17.14 -13.72 2.55
N PRO A 77 18.34 -13.37 2.06
CA PRO A 77 18.72 -13.62 0.66
C PRO A 77 18.69 -15.11 0.28
N SER A 78 19.01 -16.00 1.23
CA SER A 78 19.03 -17.44 0.99
C SER A 78 17.62 -18.02 0.79
N LYS A 79 16.61 -17.49 1.50
CA LYS A 79 15.21 -17.87 1.33
C LYS A 79 14.68 -17.35 0.00
N LEU A 80 15.02 -16.11 -0.36
CA LEU A 80 14.65 -15.51 -1.65
C LEU A 80 15.22 -16.31 -2.83
N TRP A 81 16.47 -16.77 -2.73
CA TRP A 81 17.10 -17.56 -3.78
C TRP A 81 16.42 -18.92 -4.00
N ARG A 82 15.87 -19.53 -2.94
CA ARG A 82 15.06 -20.76 -3.05
C ARG A 82 13.72 -20.50 -3.72
N LEU A 83 13.12 -19.34 -3.44
CA LEU A 83 11.82 -18.95 -3.99
C LEU A 83 11.90 -18.37 -5.41
N ARG A 84 13.10 -18.12 -5.96
CA ARG A 84 13.29 -17.47 -7.26
C ARG A 84 12.48 -18.09 -8.40
N SER A 85 12.37 -19.42 -8.46
CA SER A 85 11.62 -20.09 -9.53
C SER A 85 10.11 -19.89 -9.38
N SER A 86 9.61 -19.77 -8.15
CA SER A 86 8.21 -19.47 -7.88
C SER A 86 7.89 -17.99 -8.15
N ILE A 87 8.78 -17.09 -7.73
CA ILE A 87 8.63 -15.63 -7.91
C ILE A 87 8.69 -15.27 -9.40
N PHE A 88 9.76 -15.67 -10.09
CA PHE A 88 9.95 -15.34 -11.50
C PHE A 88 9.17 -16.25 -12.46
N GLY A 89 8.72 -17.42 -12.02
CA GLY A 89 7.86 -18.29 -12.81
C GLY A 89 6.39 -17.95 -12.60
N VAL A 90 5.82 -18.44 -11.50
CA VAL A 90 4.39 -18.34 -11.20
C VAL A 90 3.98 -16.90 -10.89
N GLY A 91 4.77 -16.17 -10.09
CA GLY A 91 4.48 -14.77 -9.74
C GLY A 91 4.47 -13.87 -10.97
N ALA A 92 5.51 -13.92 -11.80
CA ALA A 92 5.57 -13.15 -13.03
C ALA A 92 4.44 -13.51 -14.01
N ALA A 93 4.10 -14.79 -14.15
CA ALA A 93 2.99 -15.23 -14.98
C ALA A 93 1.64 -14.71 -14.45
N GLN A 94 1.41 -14.75 -13.14
CA GLN A 94 0.20 -14.21 -12.51
C GLN A 94 0.08 -12.70 -12.73
N VAL A 95 1.18 -11.95 -12.54
CA VAL A 95 1.19 -10.50 -12.77
C VAL A 95 0.92 -10.19 -14.23
N ALA A 96 1.59 -10.87 -15.17
CA ALA A 96 1.37 -10.67 -16.61
C ALA A 96 -0.08 -10.97 -17.01
N PHE A 97 -0.65 -12.07 -16.53
CA PHE A 97 -2.03 -12.45 -16.81
C PHE A 97 -3.03 -11.43 -16.24
N SER A 98 -2.83 -11.01 -14.99
CA SER A 98 -3.70 -10.03 -14.33
C SER A 98 -3.60 -8.66 -14.98
N ALA A 99 -2.38 -8.23 -15.34
CA ALA A 99 -2.14 -6.97 -16.04
C ALA A 99 -2.76 -6.96 -17.44
N LEU A 100 -2.74 -8.09 -18.15
CA LEU A 100 -3.37 -8.21 -19.46
C LEU A 100 -4.89 -8.10 -19.36
N ILE A 101 -5.51 -8.75 -18.37
CA ILE A 101 -6.95 -8.64 -18.15
C ILE A 101 -7.34 -7.22 -17.73
N LEU A 102 -6.71 -6.68 -16.68
CA LEU A 102 -7.06 -5.37 -16.13
C LEU A 102 -6.72 -4.25 -17.12
N GLY A 103 -5.56 -4.33 -17.78
CA GLY A 103 -5.17 -3.39 -18.83
C GLY A 103 -6.10 -3.48 -20.05
N GLY A 104 -6.50 -4.69 -20.45
CA GLY A 104 -7.47 -4.90 -21.53
C GLY A 104 -8.84 -4.31 -21.20
N LEU A 105 -9.30 -4.43 -19.95
CA LEU A 105 -10.53 -3.77 -19.49
C LEU A 105 -10.40 -2.23 -19.49
N LEU A 106 -9.26 -1.69 -19.06
CA LEU A 106 -9.00 -0.25 -19.09
C LEU A 106 -8.93 0.31 -20.51
N MET A 107 -8.51 -0.49 -21.50
CA MET A 107 -8.54 -0.11 -22.92
C MET A 107 -9.95 0.07 -23.48
N LEU A 108 -10.98 -0.49 -22.82
CA LEU A 108 -12.38 -0.27 -23.19
C LEU A 108 -12.93 1.06 -22.65
N SER A 109 -12.17 1.76 -21.82
CA SER A 109 -12.49 3.09 -21.30
C SER A 109 -11.83 4.19 -22.14
N ASP A 110 -12.15 5.45 -21.89
CA ASP A 110 -11.56 6.62 -22.58
C ASP A 110 -10.08 6.90 -22.21
N PHE A 111 -9.39 5.95 -21.57
CA PHE A 111 -7.98 6.10 -21.23
C PHE A 111 -7.07 5.87 -22.45
N SER A 112 -5.96 6.61 -22.50
CA SER A 112 -4.90 6.32 -23.48
C SER A 112 -4.33 4.91 -23.29
N TRP A 113 -3.88 4.26 -24.36
CA TRP A 113 -3.29 2.92 -24.28
C TRP A 113 -2.11 2.83 -23.29
N ARG A 114 -1.33 3.91 -23.15
CA ARG A 114 -0.22 4.00 -22.18
C ARG A 114 -0.74 3.98 -20.75
N ALA A 115 -1.78 4.77 -20.46
CA ALA A 115 -2.40 4.81 -19.14
C ALA A 115 -3.06 3.47 -18.79
N ALA A 116 -3.73 2.83 -19.75
CA ALA A 116 -4.34 1.51 -19.56
C ALA A 116 -3.31 0.42 -19.23
N VAL A 117 -2.17 0.40 -19.93
CA VAL A 117 -1.08 -0.55 -19.66
C VAL A 117 -0.46 -0.29 -18.29
N VAL A 118 -0.10 0.96 -17.98
CA VAL A 118 0.50 1.32 -16.69
C VAL A 118 -0.46 1.04 -15.54
N GLY A 119 -1.74 1.39 -15.69
CA GLY A 119 -2.79 1.10 -14.72
C GLY A 119 -3.01 -0.40 -14.53
N GLY A 120 -3.07 -1.18 -15.61
CA GLY A 120 -3.21 -2.63 -15.57
C GLY A 120 -2.07 -3.32 -14.81
N ILE A 121 -0.82 -2.91 -15.08
CA ILE A 121 0.35 -3.41 -14.34
C ILE A 121 0.28 -2.99 -12.87
N GLY A 122 -0.03 -1.73 -12.59
CA GLY A 122 -0.13 -1.21 -11.22
C GLY A 122 -1.17 -1.96 -10.38
N LEU A 123 -2.35 -2.22 -10.96
CA LEU A 123 -3.42 -2.97 -10.30
C LEU A 123 -3.11 -4.47 -10.16
N ALA A 124 -2.28 -5.03 -11.04
CA ALA A 124 -1.88 -6.43 -10.97
C ALA A 124 -0.87 -6.72 -9.84
N MET A 125 -0.20 -5.71 -9.31
CA MET A 125 0.77 -5.87 -8.21
C MET A 125 0.05 -6.16 -6.88
N SER A 126 0.32 -7.33 -6.31
CA SER A 126 -0.16 -7.68 -4.97
C SER A 126 0.74 -7.07 -3.89
N SER A 127 0.15 -6.37 -2.92
CA SER A 127 0.89 -5.82 -1.78
C SER A 127 1.11 -6.92 -0.73
N THR A 128 2.18 -7.71 -0.89
CA THR A 128 2.53 -8.79 0.05
C THR A 128 2.65 -8.29 1.50
N ALA A 129 3.19 -7.08 1.70
CA ALA A 129 3.27 -6.48 3.04
C ALA A 129 1.89 -6.30 3.68
N MET A 130 0.92 -5.77 2.92
CA MET A 130 -0.45 -5.63 3.40
C MET A 130 -1.15 -6.98 3.59
N ALA A 131 -0.89 -7.96 2.72
CA ALA A 131 -1.43 -9.31 2.86
C ALA A 131 -0.93 -9.97 4.16
N LEU A 132 0.37 -9.94 4.42
CA LEU A 132 0.96 -10.48 5.65
C LEU A 132 0.44 -9.76 6.90
N GLN A 133 0.31 -8.44 6.84
CA GLN A 133 -0.25 -7.64 7.95
C GLN A 133 -1.72 -8.00 8.22
N LEU A 134 -2.53 -8.14 7.17
CA LEU A 134 -3.93 -8.57 7.29
C LEU A 134 -4.05 -10.01 7.84
N MET A 135 -3.15 -10.91 7.44
CA MET A 135 -3.10 -12.27 7.97
C MET A 135 -2.74 -12.29 9.46
N ARG A 136 -1.82 -11.43 9.90
CA ARG A 136 -1.49 -11.24 11.33
C ARG A 136 -2.67 -10.66 12.11
N GLU A 137 -3.34 -9.66 11.56
CA GLU A 137 -4.55 -9.05 12.16
C GLU A 137 -5.69 -10.05 12.31
N LYS A 138 -5.86 -10.95 11.34
CA LYS A 138 -6.88 -12.02 11.37
C LYS A 138 -6.44 -13.28 12.13
N GLY A 139 -5.28 -13.28 12.78
CA GLY A 139 -4.76 -14.45 13.51
C GLY A 139 -4.41 -15.66 12.64
N MET A 140 -4.29 -15.48 11.32
CA MET A 140 -4.02 -16.55 10.35
C MET A 140 -2.53 -16.91 10.22
N SER A 141 -1.66 -16.34 11.05
CA SER A 141 -0.20 -16.53 11.04
C SER A 141 0.25 -17.98 11.26
N ARG A 142 -0.64 -18.88 11.70
CA ARG A 142 -0.36 -20.32 11.92
C ARG A 142 -0.98 -21.24 10.86
N SER A 143 -1.66 -20.73 9.85
CA SER A 143 -2.23 -21.55 8.76
C SER A 143 -1.24 -21.74 7.61
N GLU A 144 -1.30 -22.90 6.92
CA GLU A 144 -0.42 -23.29 5.79
C GLU A 144 -0.22 -22.18 4.75
N SER A 145 -1.27 -21.38 4.49
CA SER A 145 -1.25 -20.27 3.54
C SER A 145 -0.32 -19.11 3.95
N GLY A 146 0.04 -18.98 5.24
CA GLY A 146 0.92 -17.93 5.76
C GLY A 146 2.42 -18.24 5.65
N GLN A 147 2.79 -19.50 5.37
CA GLN A 147 4.19 -19.90 5.18
C GLN A 147 4.65 -19.81 3.72
N LEU A 148 3.69 -19.73 2.79
CA LEU A 148 3.91 -19.64 1.34
C LEU A 148 3.94 -18.19 0.81
N GLY A 149 3.56 -17.21 1.65
CA GLY A 149 3.68 -15.77 1.39
C GLY A 149 5.07 -15.20 1.68
#